data_AF-A0A3B8X2Z2-F1
#
_entry.id   AF-A0A3B8X2Z2-F1
#
_cell.length_a   1.000
_cell.length_b   1.000
_cell.length_c   1.000
_cell.angle_alpha   90.00
_cell.angle_beta   90.00
_cell.angle_gamma   90.00
#
_symmetry.space_group_name_H-M   'P 1'
#
loop_
_entity.id
_entity.type
_entity.pdbx_description
1 polymer ?
#
loop_
_entity_poly.entity_id
_entity_poly.type
_entity_poly.pdbx_seq_one_letter_code
_entity_poly.pdbx_strand_id
1 'polypeptide(L)'
;QLFPTVKEYTTRMVKQYESAVIIADSVGESIEWSAEEAKDILMNLCDRFFPGKRLYDLTADEKGRLAVQADSLYHLPTPTLSKHLQLSEYVIRQFLHSKDYGLKRIK
;
A
#
# COMPACT_ATOMS: atom_id res chain seq x y z
N GLN A 1 -5.96 20.42 16.92
CA GLN A 1 -6.75 21.11 15.87
C GLN A 1 -7.39 20.04 15.01
N LEU A 2 -8.72 19.97 14.96
CA LEU A 2 -9.45 19.09 14.03
C LEU A 2 -9.22 19.59 12.61
N PHE A 3 -8.95 18.67 11.67
CA PHE A 3 -8.60 19.00 10.30
C PHE A 3 -9.78 19.70 9.57
N PRO A 4 -9.55 20.82 8.87
CA PRO A 4 -10.64 21.59 8.24
C PRO A 4 -11.42 20.81 7.18
N THR A 5 -10.78 19.84 6.51
CA THR A 5 -11.43 18.98 5.51
C THR A 5 -10.85 17.56 5.51
N VAL A 6 -11.65 16.58 5.06
CA VAL A 6 -11.22 15.19 4.82
C VAL A 6 -10.03 15.14 3.86
N LYS A 7 -10.03 15.99 2.82
CA LYS A 7 -8.94 16.07 1.83
C LYS A 7 -7.61 16.51 2.43
N GLU A 8 -7.63 17.50 3.33
CA GLU A 8 -6.43 17.96 4.03
C GLU A 8 -5.89 16.93 5.01
N TYR A 9 -6.79 16.21 5.69
CA TYR A 9 -6.42 15.08 6.54
C TYR A 9 -5.71 13.99 5.73
N THR A 10 -6.34 13.51 4.65
CA THR A 10 -5.75 12.47 3.79
C THR A 10 -4.41 12.89 3.21
N THR A 11 -4.30 14.14 2.74
CA THR A 11 -3.03 14.66 2.16
C THR A 11 -1.90 14.68 3.20
N ARG A 12 -2.19 15.05 4.46
CA ARG A 12 -1.18 15.05 5.53
C ARG A 12 -0.80 13.63 5.95
N MET A 13 -1.77 12.72 6.06
CA MET A 13 -1.52 11.32 6.40
C MET A 13 -0.61 10.64 5.35
N VAL A 14 -0.91 10.81 4.06
CA VAL A 14 -0.06 10.28 2.97
C VAL A 14 1.38 10.77 3.10
N LYS A 15 1.57 12.07 3.32
CA LYS A 15 2.92 12.65 3.51
C LYS A 15 3.64 12.09 4.74
N GLN A 16 2.91 11.82 5.83
CA GLN A 16 3.49 11.19 7.03
C GLN A 16 3.96 9.78 6.74
N TYR A 17 3.16 8.97 6.03
CA TYR A 17 3.56 7.61 5.66
C TYR A 17 4.75 7.59 4.72
N GLU A 18 4.75 8.43 3.69
CA GLU A 18 5.90 8.58 2.77
C GLU A 18 7.16 9.01 3.52
N SER A 19 7.04 9.93 4.49
CA SER A 19 8.17 10.38 5.31
C SER A 19 8.71 9.25 6.19
N ALA A 20 7.84 8.44 6.79
CA ALA A 20 8.24 7.31 7.61
C ALA A 20 9.04 6.29 6.81
N VAL A 21 8.62 6.01 5.56
CA VAL A 21 9.34 5.12 4.64
C VAL A 21 10.73 5.64 4.33
N ILE A 22 10.84 6.90 3.93
CA ILE A 22 12.14 7.52 3.60
C ILE A 22 13.10 7.46 4.80
N ILE A 23 12.60 7.73 6.01
CA ILE A 23 13.41 7.68 7.22
C ILE A 23 13.87 6.25 7.48
N ALA A 24 12.95 5.28 7.50
CA ALA A 24 13.27 3.87 7.76
C ALA A 24 14.31 3.32 6.77
N ASP A 25 14.15 3.62 5.48
CA ASP A 25 15.12 3.26 4.44
C ASP A 25 16.49 3.89 4.69
N SER A 26 16.53 5.15 5.14
CA SER A 26 17.78 5.87 5.42
C SER A 26 18.55 5.33 6.62
N VAL A 27 17.86 4.78 7.62
CA VAL A 27 18.48 4.19 8.82
C VAL A 27 18.64 2.67 8.72
N GLY A 28 18.08 2.06 7.67
CA GLY A 28 18.12 0.60 7.46
C GLY A 28 17.21 -0.17 8.41
N GLU A 29 16.13 0.44 8.90
CA GLU A 29 15.15 -0.18 9.76
C GLU A 29 13.88 -0.57 8.99
N SER A 30 13.14 -1.55 9.51
CA SER A 30 11.83 -1.93 8.98
C SER A 30 10.72 -1.14 9.67
N ILE A 31 9.71 -0.73 8.91
CA ILE A 31 8.52 -0.07 9.48
C ILE A 31 7.51 -1.11 9.93
N GLU A 32 7.01 -0.94 11.15
CA GLU A 32 5.85 -1.67 11.65
C GLU A 32 4.59 -0.83 11.43
N TRP A 33 3.75 -1.26 10.50
CA TRP A 33 2.45 -0.63 10.25
C TRP A 33 1.36 -1.28 11.09
N SER A 34 0.53 -0.46 11.74
CA SER A 34 -0.72 -0.94 12.33
C SER A 34 -1.72 -1.39 11.26
N ALA A 35 -2.74 -2.15 11.67
CA ALA A 35 -3.78 -2.62 10.76
C ALA A 35 -4.60 -1.45 10.16
N GLU A 36 -4.82 -0.39 10.96
CA GLU A 36 -5.48 0.84 10.54
C GLU A 36 -4.65 1.58 9.49
N GLU A 37 -3.34 1.78 9.73
CA GLU A 37 -2.46 2.47 8.78
C GLU A 37 -2.34 1.70 7.47
N ALA A 38 -2.20 0.37 7.53
CA ALA A 38 -2.15 -0.46 6.34
C ALA A 38 -3.44 -0.35 5.50
N LYS A 39 -4.60 -0.27 6.16
CA LYS A 39 -5.89 -0.05 5.50
C LYS A 39 -5.93 1.33 4.83
N ASP A 40 -5.50 2.38 5.52
CA ASP A 40 -5.48 3.74 4.99
C ASP A 40 -4.54 3.86 3.79
N ILE A 41 -3.36 3.25 3.86
CA ILE A 41 -2.41 3.15 2.74
C ILE A 41 -3.09 2.47 1.53
N LEU A 42 -3.73 1.32 1.73
CA LEU A 42 -4.39 0.59 0.63
C LEU A 42 -5.57 1.36 0.04
N MET A 43 -6.35 2.07 0.84
CA MET A 43 -7.43 2.93 0.35
C MET A 43 -6.88 4.11 -0.47
N ASN A 44 -5.83 4.77 0.01
CA ASN A 44 -5.19 5.86 -0.72
C ASN A 44 -4.59 5.39 -2.04
N LEU A 45 -3.95 4.22 -2.05
CA LEU A 45 -3.43 3.60 -3.27
C LEU A 45 -4.57 3.20 -4.22
N CYS A 46 -5.68 2.67 -3.71
CA CYS A 46 -6.85 2.34 -4.51
C CYS A 46 -7.41 3.59 -5.20
N ASP A 47 -7.61 4.68 -4.47
CA ASP A 47 -8.10 5.95 -5.02
C ASP A 47 -7.14 6.54 -6.06
N ARG A 48 -5.83 6.38 -5.86
CA ARG A 48 -4.78 6.88 -6.76
C ARG A 48 -4.68 6.08 -8.06
N PHE A 49 -4.67 4.76 -7.98
CA PHE A 49 -4.39 3.87 -9.13
C PHE A 49 -5.66 3.35 -9.82
N PHE A 50 -6.79 3.34 -9.11
CA PHE A 50 -8.09 2.86 -9.60
C PHE A 50 -9.20 3.88 -9.26
N PRO A 51 -9.12 5.12 -9.78
CA PRO A 51 -10.03 6.19 -9.42
C PRO A 51 -11.49 5.80 -9.70
N GLY A 52 -12.34 6.00 -8.69
CA GLY A 52 -13.78 5.67 -8.77
C GLY A 52 -14.13 4.22 -8.43
N LYS A 53 -13.14 3.35 -8.20
CA LYS A 53 -13.37 2.00 -7.66
C LYS A 53 -13.12 1.97 -6.15
N ARG A 54 -13.89 1.16 -5.44
CA ARG A 54 -13.62 0.85 -4.03
C ARG A 54 -12.75 -0.40 -3.93
N LEU A 55 -12.01 -0.53 -2.84
CA LEU A 55 -11.09 -1.65 -2.61
C LEU A 55 -11.75 -3.04 -2.77
N TYR A 56 -13.02 -3.16 -2.38
CA TYR A 56 -13.78 -4.40 -2.49
C TYR A 56 -14.33 -4.67 -3.90
N ASP A 57 -14.40 -3.66 -4.76
CA ASP A 57 -14.84 -3.77 -6.16
C ASP A 57 -13.67 -4.14 -7.10
N LEU A 58 -12.44 -4.14 -6.59
CA LEU A 58 -11.26 -4.53 -7.37
C LEU A 58 -11.29 -6.03 -7.68
N THR A 59 -10.96 -6.35 -8.93
CA THR A 59 -10.72 -7.74 -9.35
C THR A 59 -9.49 -8.33 -8.65
N ALA A 60 -9.33 -9.66 -8.69
CA ALA A 60 -8.16 -10.32 -8.12
C ALA A 60 -6.84 -9.81 -8.72
N ASP A 61 -6.83 -9.52 -10.03
CA ASP A 61 -5.67 -8.94 -10.72
C ASP A 61 -5.36 -7.53 -10.24
N GLU A 62 -6.37 -6.66 -10.14
CA GLU A 62 -6.21 -5.30 -9.65
C GLU A 62 -5.75 -5.26 -8.19
N LYS A 63 -6.28 -6.14 -7.35
CA LYS A 63 -5.80 -6.34 -5.98
C LYS A 63 -4.34 -6.80 -5.94
N GLY A 64 -3.95 -7.70 -6.84
CA GLY A 64 -2.56 -8.12 -7.01
C GLY A 64 -1.64 -6.95 -7.38
N ARG A 65 -2.03 -6.14 -8.37
CA ARG A 65 -1.31 -4.91 -8.74
C ARG A 65 -1.22 -3.91 -7.59
N LEU A 66 -2.32 -3.74 -6.84
CA LEU A 66 -2.35 -2.88 -5.67
C LEU A 66 -1.39 -3.36 -4.58
N ALA A 67 -1.32 -4.68 -4.36
CA ALA A 67 -0.37 -5.30 -3.44
C ALA A 67 1.09 -4.98 -3.81
N VAL A 68 1.42 -5.06 -5.10
CA VAL A 68 2.75 -4.73 -5.65
C VAL A 68 3.09 -3.26 -5.38
N GLN A 69 2.15 -2.33 -5.59
CA GLN A 69 2.38 -0.91 -5.29
C GLN A 69 2.54 -0.66 -3.78
N ALA A 70 1.74 -1.33 -2.95
CA ALA A 70 1.79 -1.18 -1.50
C ALA A 70 3.09 -1.73 -0.88
N ASP A 71 3.57 -2.87 -1.39
CA ASP A 71 4.87 -3.44 -1.02
C ASP A 71 6.03 -2.53 -1.47
N SER A 72 5.97 -2.02 -2.70
CA SER A 72 7.05 -1.19 -3.26
C SER A 72 7.16 0.20 -2.65
N LEU A 73 6.05 0.82 -2.26
CA LEU A 73 6.03 2.21 -1.79
C LEU A 73 6.01 2.32 -0.27
N TYR A 74 5.47 1.31 0.42
CA TYR A 74 5.26 1.36 1.86
C TYR A 74 5.74 0.09 2.59
N HIS A 75 6.31 -0.89 1.89
CA HIS A 75 6.82 -2.13 2.49
C HIS A 75 5.78 -2.88 3.33
N LEU A 76 4.51 -2.85 2.91
CA LEU A 76 3.45 -3.58 3.62
C LEU A 76 3.72 -5.09 3.57
N PRO A 77 3.74 -5.78 4.73
CA PRO A 77 4.09 -7.19 4.77
C PRO A 77 2.98 -8.06 4.15
N THR A 78 3.39 -9.18 3.53
CA THR A 78 2.47 -10.11 2.84
C THR A 78 1.25 -10.54 3.66
N PRO A 79 1.37 -10.89 4.97
CA PRO A 79 0.20 -11.26 5.77
C PRO A 79 -0.83 -10.12 5.88
N THR A 80 -0.37 -8.88 6.00
CA THR A 80 -1.22 -7.68 6.03
C THR A 80 -1.91 -7.50 4.69
N LEU A 81 -1.18 -7.56 3.58
CA LEU A 81 -1.74 -7.47 2.24
C LEU A 81 -2.79 -8.56 1.98
N SER A 82 -2.49 -9.81 2.34
CA SER A 82 -3.40 -10.95 2.24
C SER A 82 -4.72 -10.68 2.98
N LYS A 83 -4.63 -10.23 4.24
CA LYS A 83 -5.80 -9.93 5.07
C LYS A 83 -6.68 -8.82 4.48
N HIS A 84 -6.09 -7.70 4.05
CA HIS A 84 -6.86 -6.55 3.59
C HIS A 84 -7.37 -6.67 2.15
N LEU A 85 -6.64 -7.36 1.27
CA LEU A 85 -7.03 -7.57 -0.12
C LEU A 85 -7.92 -8.79 -0.30
N GLN A 86 -8.06 -9.63 0.72
CA GLN A 86 -8.81 -10.90 0.66
C GLN A 86 -8.28 -11.82 -0.46
N LEU A 87 -6.96 -11.88 -0.58
CA LEU A 87 -6.23 -12.82 -1.43
C LEU A 87 -5.40 -13.73 -0.53
N SER A 88 -5.10 -14.95 -0.96
CA SER A 88 -4.20 -15.80 -0.18
C SER A 88 -2.77 -15.24 -0.22
N GLU A 89 -1.98 -15.46 0.84
CA GLU A 89 -0.56 -15.10 0.85
C GLU A 89 0.21 -15.69 -0.34
N TYR A 90 -0.15 -16.90 -0.75
CA TYR A 90 0.45 -17.54 -1.93
C TYR A 90 0.24 -16.69 -3.19
N VAL A 91 -0.99 -16.23 -3.43
CA VAL A 91 -1.33 -15.38 -4.57
C VAL A 91 -0.58 -14.04 -4.47
N ILE A 92 -0.57 -13.40 -3.29
CA ILE A 92 0.20 -12.16 -3.10
C ILE A 92 1.68 -12.35 -3.44
N ARG A 93 2.32 -13.42 -2.95
CA ARG A 93 3.72 -13.71 -3.28
C ARG A 93 3.93 -13.93 -4.77
N GLN A 94 3.01 -14.60 -5.47
CA GLN A 94 3.10 -14.75 -6.92
C GLN A 94 3.10 -13.39 -7.64
N PHE A 95 2.25 -12.44 -7.20
CA PHE A 95 2.24 -11.09 -7.75
C PHE A 95 3.55 -10.34 -7.46
N LEU A 96 4.06 -10.40 -6.22
CA LEU A 96 5.31 -9.74 -5.83
C LEU A 96 6.55 -10.29 -6.56
N HIS A 97 6.55 -11.57 -6.92
CA HIS A 97 7.64 -12.21 -7.67
C HIS A 97 7.48 -12.16 -9.19
N SER A 98 6.30 -11.76 -9.69
CA SER A 98 6.06 -11.70 -11.13
C SER A 98 6.80 -10.53 -11.76
N LYS A 99 7.53 -10.82 -12.84
CA LYS A 99 8.25 -9.83 -13.65
C LYS A 99 7.31 -8.94 -14.47
N ASP A 100 6.07 -9.38 -14.67
CA ASP A 100 5.08 -8.70 -15.53
C ASP A 100 4.50 -7.43 -14.87
N TYR A 101 4.62 -7.29 -13.54
CA TYR A 101 4.17 -6.10 -12.81
C TYR A 101 5.29 -5.06 -12.58
N GLY A 102 6.44 -5.24 -13.22
CA GLY A 102 7.40 -4.15 -13.44
C GLY A 102 7.96 -3.50 -12.18
N LEU A 103 8.27 -4.25 -11.12
CA LEU A 103 9.16 -3.74 -10.07
C LEU A 103 10.62 -3.90 -10.50
N LYS A 104 11.09 -3.01 -11.39
CA LYS A 104 12.53 -2.71 -11.39
C LYS A 104 12.82 -2.05 -10.05
N ARG A 105 13.42 -2.80 -9.11
CA ARG A 105 14.07 -2.24 -7.92
C ARG A 105 14.88 -1.02 -8.36
N ILE A 106 14.46 0.18 -7.96
CA ILE A 106 15.32 1.35 -8.05
C ILE A 106 16.48 1.01 -7.10
N LYS A 107 17.67 0.81 -7.68
CA LYS A 107 18.91 0.59 -6.96
C LYS A 107 19.52 1.93 -6.59
#